data_AF-A0A3N5RW26-F1
#
_entry.id   AF-A0A3N5RW26-F1
#
_cell.length_a   1.000
_cell.length_b   1.000
_cell.length_c   1.000
_cell.angle_alpha   90.00
_cell.angle_beta   90.00
_cell.angle_gamma   90.00
#
_symmetry.space_group_name_H-M   'P 1'
#
loop_
_entity.id
_entity.type
_entity.pdbx_description
1 polymer ?
#
loop_
_entity_poly.entity_id
_entity_poly.type
_entity_poly.pdbx_seq_one_letter_code
_entity_poly.pdbx_strand_id
1 'polypeptide(L)'
;MEQLPNLPVETPSITHQTEEPASSFHLMRFLSAFKRKGRRYWLTFVLASYLLGAGSGYLFGWRKLVEYKATHEHNGAVEAAEVDSIWVDLAKQVNPEGGHEIPVVLGDIGQNLVSSSAIDLNKFINVFEHSGDPLTPEQLSVFKETKSGSITIDQPSAHFWLNFFWALGLANQNPVLTEGPMMDGGREKVVNFASTGGWTIAAVPVAQVYASQTL
;
A
#
# COMPACT_ATOMS: atom_id res chain seq x y z
N MET A 1 -47.04 -36.26 -45.71
CA MET A 1 -47.04 -37.59 -45.05
C MET A 1 -45.82 -38.32 -45.56
N GLU A 2 -44.73 -38.31 -44.80
CA GLU A 2 -43.59 -39.21 -45.01
C GLU A 2 -42.93 -39.37 -43.65
N GLN A 3 -43.18 -40.52 -43.01
CA GLN A 3 -42.72 -40.86 -41.67
C GLN A 3 -41.28 -41.37 -41.76
N LEU A 4 -40.36 -40.66 -41.09
CA LEU A 4 -38.98 -41.12 -40.89
C LEU A 4 -38.93 -42.22 -39.81
N PRO A 5 -38.06 -43.24 -39.97
CA PRO A 5 -38.01 -44.40 -39.08
C PRO A 5 -37.41 -44.10 -37.70
N ASN A 6 -38.06 -44.65 -36.68
CA ASN A 6 -37.68 -44.58 -35.27
C ASN A 6 -36.36 -45.32 -35.01
N LEU A 7 -35.35 -44.62 -34.49
CA LEU A 7 -34.12 -45.21 -33.96
C LEU A 7 -34.25 -45.44 -32.45
N PRO A 8 -33.80 -46.58 -31.90
CA PRO A 8 -33.95 -46.90 -30.48
C PRO A 8 -33.03 -46.04 -29.60
N VAL A 9 -33.61 -45.46 -28.55
CA VAL A 9 -32.92 -44.71 -27.49
C VAL A 9 -32.36 -45.71 -26.47
N GLU A 10 -31.04 -45.91 -26.47
CA GLU A 10 -30.36 -46.63 -25.38
C GLU A 10 -30.32 -45.73 -24.14
N THR A 11 -30.97 -46.18 -23.07
CA THR A 11 -30.96 -45.53 -21.76
C THR A 11 -29.92 -46.23 -20.90
N PRO A 12 -28.87 -45.57 -20.38
CA PRO A 12 -27.96 -46.21 -19.45
C PRO A 12 -28.62 -46.34 -18.07
N SER A 13 -28.86 -47.58 -17.66
CA SER A 13 -29.31 -47.96 -16.31
C SER A 13 -28.24 -47.59 -15.28
N ILE A 14 -28.48 -46.54 -14.50
CA ILE A 14 -27.66 -46.20 -13.32
C ILE A 14 -28.17 -47.02 -12.14
N THR A 15 -27.42 -48.07 -11.80
CA THR A 15 -27.63 -48.87 -10.60
C THR A 15 -27.21 -48.05 -9.37
N HIS A 16 -28.15 -47.75 -8.48
CA HIS A 16 -27.87 -47.22 -7.15
C HIS A 16 -27.22 -48.30 -6.29
N GLN A 17 -25.95 -48.12 -5.93
CA GLN A 17 -25.34 -48.80 -4.78
C GLN A 17 -25.23 -47.80 -3.63
N THR A 18 -25.98 -48.10 -2.58
CA THR A 18 -25.95 -47.47 -1.27
C THR A 18 -24.88 -48.18 -0.45
N GLU A 19 -23.79 -47.49 -0.09
CA GLU A 19 -22.90 -47.93 0.99
C GLU A 19 -22.86 -46.84 2.06
N GLU A 20 -23.34 -47.21 3.25
CA GLU A 20 -23.26 -46.47 4.52
C GLU A 20 -21.92 -46.76 5.24
N PRO A 21 -21.54 -45.96 6.25
CA PRO A 21 -20.16 -45.58 6.50
C PRO A 21 -19.39 -46.53 7.43
N ALA A 22 -18.21 -46.96 6.99
CA ALA A 22 -17.21 -47.56 7.86
C ALA A 22 -16.44 -46.48 8.61
N SER A 23 -16.80 -46.28 9.88
CA SER A 23 -15.95 -45.69 10.89
C SER A 23 -14.61 -46.43 10.97
N SER A 24 -13.50 -45.70 11.10
CA SER A 24 -12.51 -45.87 12.18
C SER A 24 -11.12 -45.36 11.78
N PHE A 25 -10.65 -44.37 12.54
CA PHE A 25 -9.28 -44.27 13.03
C PHE A 25 -8.16 -44.74 12.07
N HIS A 26 -7.63 -43.85 11.24
CA HIS A 26 -6.18 -43.81 10.92
C HIS A 26 -5.78 -42.44 10.33
N LEU A 27 -6.25 -41.35 10.92
CA LEU A 27 -5.56 -40.06 10.82
C LEU A 27 -4.44 -40.06 11.87
N MET A 28 -3.22 -39.74 11.44
CA MET A 28 -1.96 -39.75 12.21
C MET A 28 -1.36 -41.13 12.49
N ARG A 29 -0.44 -41.59 11.62
CA ARG A 29 0.79 -42.29 12.07
C ARG A 29 1.90 -42.54 11.03
N PHE A 30 1.93 -41.86 9.89
CA PHE A 30 2.97 -42.13 8.88
C PHE A 30 3.93 -40.99 8.51
N LEU A 31 3.94 -39.86 9.24
CA LEU A 31 4.95 -38.80 9.08
C LEU A 31 5.75 -38.52 10.36
N SER A 32 6.17 -39.55 11.09
CA SER A 32 7.04 -39.36 12.27
C SER A 32 8.04 -40.49 12.51
N ALA A 33 8.72 -40.94 11.45
CA ALA A 33 9.77 -41.95 11.56
C ALA A 33 11.12 -41.55 10.94
N PHE A 34 11.35 -40.27 10.60
CA PHE A 34 12.72 -39.77 10.41
C PHE A 34 13.31 -39.35 11.77
N LYS A 35 13.92 -40.35 12.41
CA LYS A 35 14.47 -40.35 13.77
C LYS A 35 15.42 -39.16 14.02
N ARG A 36 14.97 -38.27 14.91
CA ARG A 36 15.58 -37.70 16.15
C ARG A 36 17.12 -37.68 16.42
N LYS A 37 18.03 -38.17 15.56
CA LYS A 37 19.49 -38.03 15.73
C LYS A 37 20.13 -36.95 14.84
N GLY A 38 19.48 -36.53 13.75
CA GLY A 38 20.01 -35.48 12.84
C GLY A 38 19.68 -34.03 13.23
N ARG A 39 18.73 -33.81 14.16
CA ARG A 39 18.22 -32.45 14.48
C ARG A 39 19.22 -31.57 15.22
N ARG A 40 20.17 -32.17 15.95
CA ARG A 40 21.25 -31.44 16.63
C ARG A 40 22.24 -30.82 15.64
N TYR A 41 22.51 -31.51 14.53
CA TYR A 41 23.38 -31.01 13.48
C TYR A 41 22.64 -30.17 12.43
N TRP A 42 21.30 -30.28 12.35
CA TRP A 42 20.50 -29.48 11.43
C TRP A 42 20.54 -27.99 11.76
N LEU A 43 20.40 -27.62 13.04
CA LEU A 43 20.50 -26.22 13.47
C LEU A 43 21.91 -25.65 13.27
N THR A 44 22.96 -26.43 13.54
CA THR A 44 24.33 -25.99 13.29
C THR A 44 24.63 -25.86 11.80
N PHE A 45 24.05 -26.72 10.96
CA PHE A 45 24.19 -26.65 9.51
C PHE A 45 23.48 -25.43 8.92
N VAL A 46 22.25 -25.14 9.37
CA VAL A 46 21.51 -23.93 8.98
C VAL A 46 22.22 -22.66 9.44
N LEU A 47 22.77 -22.65 10.65
CA LEU A 47 23.53 -21.50 11.16
C LEU A 47 24.84 -21.31 10.38
N ALA A 48 25.56 -22.40 10.08
CA ALA A 48 26.78 -22.33 9.29
C ALA A 48 26.52 -21.88 7.86
N SER A 49 25.44 -22.34 7.21
CA SER A 49 25.07 -21.88 5.87
C SER A 49 24.65 -20.40 5.87
N TYR A 50 23.93 -19.95 6.90
CA TYR A 50 23.57 -18.54 7.07
C TYR A 50 24.82 -17.67 7.28
N LEU A 51 25.77 -18.08 8.12
CA LEU A 51 26.99 -17.33 8.38
C LEU A 51 27.96 -17.33 7.19
N LEU A 52 28.05 -18.43 6.44
CA LEU A 52 28.82 -18.48 5.20
C LEU A 52 28.16 -17.64 4.10
N GLY A 53 26.84 -17.67 3.97
CA GLY A 53 26.09 -16.84 3.03
C GLY A 53 26.23 -15.34 3.37
N ALA A 54 25.96 -14.95 4.61
CA ALA A 54 26.11 -13.59 5.09
C ALA A 54 27.57 -13.11 5.02
N GLY A 55 28.54 -13.95 5.43
CA GLY A 55 29.97 -13.63 5.40
C GLY A 55 30.56 -13.53 3.99
N SER A 56 30.02 -14.28 3.02
CA SER A 56 30.47 -14.22 1.63
C SER A 56 30.20 -12.86 0.99
N GLY A 57 29.06 -12.22 1.31
CA GLY A 57 28.72 -10.88 0.85
C GLY A 57 29.70 -9.82 1.38
N TYR A 58 30.09 -9.93 2.65
CA TYR A 58 31.06 -9.01 3.24
C TYR A 58 32.47 -9.19 2.69
N LEU A 59 32.96 -10.42 2.49
CA LEU A 59 34.32 -10.66 1.99
C LEU A 59 34.50 -10.32 0.51
N PHE A 60 33.54 -10.68 -0.36
CA PHE A 60 33.59 -10.31 -1.77
C PHE A 60 33.26 -8.84 -2.01
N GLY A 61 32.34 -8.26 -1.22
CA GLY A 61 32.04 -6.83 -1.24
C GLY A 61 33.23 -5.99 -0.81
N TRP A 62 33.96 -6.37 0.25
CA TRP A 62 35.12 -5.61 0.71
C TRP A 62 36.28 -5.65 -0.27
N ARG A 63 36.56 -6.81 -0.90
CA ARG A 63 37.64 -6.92 -1.88
C ARG A 63 37.37 -6.07 -3.13
N LYS A 64 36.12 -6.04 -3.61
CA LYS A 64 35.72 -5.13 -4.70
C LYS A 64 35.81 -3.66 -4.30
N LEU A 65 35.45 -3.31 -3.06
CA LEU A 65 35.56 -1.94 -2.54
C LEU A 65 37.02 -1.46 -2.44
N VAL A 66 37.93 -2.33 -1.98
CA VAL A 66 39.37 -2.02 -1.86
C VAL A 66 40.01 -1.89 -3.26
N GLU A 67 39.65 -2.76 -4.19
CA GLU A 67 40.14 -2.72 -5.58
C GLU A 67 39.57 -1.52 -6.37
N TYR A 68 38.31 -1.15 -6.10
CA TYR A 68 37.66 0.06 -6.65
C TYR A 68 38.31 1.35 -6.11
N LYS A 69 38.56 1.44 -4.79
CA LYS A 69 39.24 2.60 -4.19
C LYS A 69 40.66 2.78 -4.73
N ALA A 70 41.43 1.69 -4.86
CA ALA A 70 42.81 1.76 -5.34
C ALA A 70 42.92 2.22 -6.81
N THR A 71 41.85 2.09 -7.60
CA THR A 71 41.83 2.45 -9.03
C THR A 71 41.25 3.85 -9.30
N HIS A 72 40.51 4.45 -8.36
CA HIS A 72 39.75 5.70 -8.58
C HIS A 72 40.18 6.89 -7.71
N GLU A 73 41.20 6.74 -6.87
CA GLU A 73 41.61 7.78 -5.89
C GLU A 73 42.19 9.07 -6.49
N HIS A 74 42.51 9.11 -7.78
CA HIS A 74 43.10 10.33 -8.39
C HIS A 74 42.08 11.24 -9.12
N ASN A 75 40.88 10.75 -9.48
CA ASN A 75 39.86 11.52 -10.22
C ASN A 75 38.43 11.40 -9.65
N GLY A 76 38.14 10.41 -8.79
CA GLY A 76 36.76 10.15 -8.33
C GLY A 76 36.20 11.17 -7.33
N ALA A 77 37.04 11.92 -6.62
CA ALA A 77 36.56 12.91 -5.63
C ALA A 77 35.96 14.17 -6.28
N VAL A 78 36.50 14.58 -7.44
CA VAL A 78 35.99 15.74 -8.19
C VAL A 78 34.71 15.35 -8.95
N GLU A 79 34.70 14.18 -9.57
CA GLU A 79 33.55 13.65 -10.30
C GLU A 79 32.36 13.34 -9.36
N ALA A 80 32.63 12.77 -8.17
CA ALA A 80 31.58 12.55 -7.17
C ALA A 80 31.02 13.85 -6.59
N ALA A 81 31.86 14.88 -6.39
CA ALA A 81 31.42 16.18 -5.90
C ALA A 81 30.60 16.96 -6.94
N GLU A 82 30.95 16.85 -8.23
CA GLU A 82 30.20 17.44 -9.34
C GLU A 82 28.87 16.73 -9.60
N VAL A 83 28.83 15.40 -9.48
CA VAL A 83 27.58 14.65 -9.56
C VAL A 83 26.67 14.98 -8.37
N ASP A 84 27.21 15.10 -7.15
CA ASP A 84 26.45 15.50 -5.96
C ASP A 84 25.88 16.92 -6.09
N SER A 85 26.64 17.87 -6.66
CA SER A 85 26.13 19.22 -6.92
C SER A 85 25.01 19.25 -7.96
N ILE A 86 25.12 18.46 -9.05
CA ILE A 86 24.05 18.32 -10.05
C ILE A 86 22.76 17.76 -9.42
N TRP A 87 22.87 16.75 -8.55
CA TRP A 87 21.69 16.20 -7.86
C TRP A 87 21.06 17.22 -6.92
N VAL A 88 21.86 18.00 -6.19
CA VAL A 88 21.35 19.06 -5.30
C VAL A 88 20.64 20.15 -6.11
N ASP A 89 21.20 20.57 -7.24
CA ASP A 89 20.59 21.60 -8.08
C ASP A 89 19.30 21.11 -8.74
N LEU A 90 19.29 19.86 -9.22
CA LEU A 90 18.08 19.24 -9.79
C LEU A 90 17.01 19.03 -8.70
N ALA A 91 17.40 18.62 -7.49
CA ALA A 91 16.48 18.48 -6.37
C ALA A 91 15.81 19.81 -6.01
N LYS A 92 16.56 20.92 -6.01
CA LYS A 92 16.03 22.27 -5.78
C LYS A 92 15.08 22.73 -6.89
N GLN A 93 15.28 22.26 -8.13
CA GLN A 93 14.38 22.57 -9.24
C GLN A 93 13.01 21.88 -9.08
N VAL A 94 12.98 20.66 -8.55
CA VAL A 94 11.74 19.87 -8.40
C VAL A 94 11.03 20.16 -7.07
N ASN A 95 11.79 20.29 -5.99
CA ASN A 95 11.29 20.53 -4.63
C ASN A 95 12.02 21.73 -4.00
N PRO A 96 11.68 22.97 -4.42
CA PRO A 96 12.28 24.18 -3.87
C PRO A 96 11.95 24.32 -2.38
N GLU A 97 12.85 24.91 -1.60
CA GLU A 97 12.68 25.06 -0.13
C GLU A 97 11.41 25.84 0.23
N GLY A 98 11.05 26.85 -0.56
CA GLY A 98 9.83 27.65 -0.37
C GLY A 98 8.54 26.95 -0.84
N GLY A 99 8.65 25.73 -1.38
CA GLY A 99 7.52 24.99 -1.91
C GLY A 99 6.92 25.61 -3.18
N HIS A 100 5.69 25.20 -3.48
CA HIS A 100 4.91 25.66 -4.62
C HIS A 100 3.61 26.30 -4.15
N GLU A 101 3.33 27.50 -4.66
CA GLU A 101 2.04 28.15 -4.49
C GLU A 101 1.07 27.64 -5.56
N ILE A 102 -0.08 27.11 -5.13
CA ILE A 102 -1.10 26.59 -6.01
C ILE A 102 -2.28 27.58 -5.99
N PRO A 103 -2.68 28.13 -7.15
CA PRO A 103 -3.78 29.09 -7.26
C PRO A 103 -5.14 28.38 -7.22
N VAL A 104 -5.42 27.67 -6.13
CA VAL A 104 -6.69 26.96 -5.89
C VAL A 104 -7.39 27.54 -4.68
N VAL A 105 -8.70 27.74 -4.80
CA VAL A 105 -9.54 28.19 -3.69
C VAL A 105 -10.15 26.98 -3.01
N LEU A 106 -9.81 26.75 -1.74
CA LEU A 106 -10.36 25.64 -0.96
C LEU A 106 -11.82 25.82 -0.58
N GLY A 107 -12.32 27.06 -0.46
CA GLY A 107 -13.70 27.31 -0.06
C GLY A 107 -14.04 26.65 1.27
N ASP A 108 -15.17 25.93 1.30
CA ASP A 108 -15.69 25.19 2.45
C ASP A 108 -15.34 23.69 2.43
N ILE A 109 -14.44 23.25 1.52
CA ILE A 109 -14.09 21.83 1.37
C ILE A 109 -13.68 21.20 2.70
N GLY A 110 -12.86 21.87 3.52
CA GLY A 110 -12.44 21.33 4.81
C GLY A 110 -13.60 21.07 5.77
N GLN A 111 -14.59 21.96 5.80
CA GLN A 111 -15.81 21.76 6.60
C GLN A 111 -16.65 20.60 6.05
N ASN A 112 -16.76 20.50 4.72
CA ASN A 112 -17.49 19.44 4.05
C ASN A 112 -16.85 18.05 4.25
N LEU A 113 -15.53 17.96 4.34
CA LEU A 113 -14.85 16.70 4.67
C LEU A 113 -15.12 16.22 6.10
N VAL A 114 -15.27 17.15 7.05
CA VAL A 114 -15.64 16.81 8.42
C VAL A 114 -17.11 16.44 8.50
N SER A 115 -18.01 17.23 7.89
CA SER A 115 -19.45 16.97 7.94
C SER A 115 -19.85 15.67 7.24
N SER A 116 -19.17 15.32 6.15
CA SER A 116 -19.37 14.08 5.40
C SER A 116 -18.71 12.85 6.04
N SER A 117 -18.11 13.00 7.23
CA SER A 117 -17.41 11.92 7.94
C SER A 117 -16.19 11.34 7.20
N ALA A 118 -15.73 12.00 6.13
CA ALA A 118 -14.47 11.67 5.46
C ALA A 118 -13.27 11.90 6.38
N ILE A 119 -13.36 12.89 7.25
CA ILE A 119 -12.40 13.19 8.32
C ILE A 119 -13.13 13.19 9.67
N ASP A 120 -12.67 12.35 10.61
CA ASP A 120 -12.88 12.60 12.03
C ASP A 120 -11.82 13.61 12.50
N LEU A 121 -12.25 14.84 12.82
CA LEU A 121 -11.33 15.92 13.16
C LEU A 121 -10.45 15.59 14.38
N ASN A 122 -10.99 14.86 15.37
CA ASN A 122 -10.21 14.49 16.55
C ASN A 122 -9.16 13.44 16.20
N LYS A 123 -9.51 12.44 15.38
CA LYS A 123 -8.52 11.46 14.89
C LYS A 123 -7.44 12.14 14.05
N PHE A 124 -7.84 13.08 13.19
CA PHE A 124 -6.91 13.84 12.36
C PHE A 124 -5.92 14.61 13.23
N ILE A 125 -6.39 15.37 14.23
CA ILE A 125 -5.51 16.06 15.19
C ILE A 125 -4.56 15.07 15.89
N ASN A 126 -5.10 13.97 16.40
CA ASN A 126 -4.31 12.97 17.11
C ASN A 126 -3.19 12.38 16.25
N VAL A 127 -3.43 12.11 14.96
CA VAL A 127 -2.40 11.57 14.05
C VAL A 127 -1.19 12.51 13.98
N PHE A 128 -1.43 13.81 13.84
CA PHE A 128 -0.38 14.84 13.73
C PHE A 128 0.37 15.05 15.05
N GLU A 129 -0.34 15.03 16.17
CA GLU A 129 0.28 15.07 17.50
C GLU A 129 1.20 13.86 17.75
N HIS A 130 0.75 12.65 17.40
CA HIS A 130 1.53 11.43 17.60
C HIS A 130 2.69 11.29 16.61
N SER A 131 2.63 11.92 15.43
CA SER A 131 3.76 11.97 14.49
C SER A 131 4.82 13.00 14.85
N GLY A 132 4.63 13.78 15.92
CA GLY A 132 5.56 14.83 16.34
C GLY A 132 5.48 16.11 15.49
N ASP A 133 4.39 16.29 14.75
CA ASP A 133 4.15 17.41 13.84
C ASP A 133 2.74 17.96 14.07
N PRO A 134 2.47 18.61 15.22
CA PRO A 134 1.13 19.05 15.59
C PRO A 134 0.61 20.14 14.64
N LEU A 135 -0.70 20.11 14.38
CA LEU A 135 -1.33 21.08 13.48
C LEU A 135 -1.20 22.51 13.96
N THR A 136 -0.88 23.41 13.03
CA THR A 136 -0.87 24.85 13.30
C THR A 136 -2.30 25.39 13.44
N PRO A 137 -2.51 26.55 14.09
CA PRO A 137 -3.82 27.20 14.12
C PRO A 137 -4.39 27.46 12.72
N GLU A 138 -3.52 27.79 11.76
CA GLU A 138 -3.91 28.01 10.37
C GLU A 138 -4.38 26.74 9.69
N GLN A 139 -3.69 25.61 9.87
CA GLN A 139 -4.15 24.30 9.38
C GLN A 139 -5.46 23.87 10.03
N LEU A 140 -5.62 24.07 11.34
CA LEU A 140 -6.87 23.79 12.04
C LEU A 140 -8.04 24.64 11.53
N SER A 141 -7.77 25.88 11.13
CA SER A 141 -8.80 26.79 10.62
C SER A 141 -9.35 26.35 9.26
N VAL A 142 -8.62 25.55 8.47
CA VAL A 142 -9.10 24.96 7.20
C VAL A 142 -10.36 24.11 7.41
N PHE A 143 -10.50 23.48 8.59
CA PHE A 143 -11.68 22.65 8.91
C PHE A 143 -12.83 23.42 9.55
N LYS A 144 -12.65 24.71 9.88
CA LYS A 144 -13.62 25.51 10.64
C LYS A 144 -14.13 26.73 9.88
N GLU A 145 -13.37 27.18 8.89
CA GLU A 145 -13.61 28.43 8.18
C GLU A 145 -13.63 28.18 6.68
N THR A 146 -14.35 29.03 5.95
CA THR A 146 -14.27 29.07 4.49
C THR A 146 -12.97 29.76 4.10
N LYS A 147 -12.10 29.07 3.35
CA LYS A 147 -10.81 29.58 2.93
C LYS A 147 -10.89 30.16 1.52
N SER A 148 -10.34 31.36 1.39
CA SER A 148 -10.16 32.05 0.10
C SER A 148 -8.67 32.28 -0.13
N GLY A 149 -8.25 32.34 -1.39
CA GLY A 149 -6.85 32.49 -1.76
C GLY A 149 -6.16 31.18 -2.12
N SER A 150 -4.88 31.27 -2.44
CA SER A 150 -3.99 30.17 -2.79
C SER A 150 -3.58 29.34 -1.57
N ILE A 151 -3.02 28.17 -1.83
CA ILE A 151 -2.33 27.36 -0.82
C ILE A 151 -0.86 27.22 -1.18
N THR A 152 -0.01 27.13 -0.17
CA THR A 152 1.41 26.80 -0.36
C THR A 152 1.61 25.35 0.06
N ILE A 153 2.20 24.55 -0.83
CA ILE A 153 2.69 23.20 -0.53
C ILE A 153 4.20 23.27 -0.43
N ASP A 154 4.70 23.16 0.80
CA ASP A 154 6.11 23.16 1.16
C ASP A 154 6.41 21.98 2.09
N GLN A 155 7.68 21.83 2.51
CA GLN A 155 8.09 20.72 3.37
C GLN A 155 7.33 20.69 4.71
N PRO A 156 7.13 21.81 5.43
CA PRO A 156 6.32 21.83 6.66
C PRO A 156 4.84 21.45 6.46
N SER A 157 4.21 21.84 5.35
CA SER A 157 2.78 21.61 5.11
C SER A 157 2.47 20.32 4.36
N ALA A 158 3.48 19.64 3.78
CA ALA A 158 3.31 18.46 2.95
C ALA A 158 2.51 17.35 3.63
N HIS A 159 2.78 17.06 4.91
CA HIS A 159 2.07 16.01 5.64
C HIS A 159 0.58 16.36 5.85
N PHE A 160 0.29 17.63 6.13
CA PHE A 160 -1.07 18.15 6.22
C PHE A 160 -1.82 18.01 4.89
N TRP A 161 -1.24 18.55 3.81
CA TRP A 161 -1.87 18.53 2.50
C TRP A 161 -2.05 17.12 1.95
N LEU A 162 -1.10 16.22 2.21
CA LEU A 162 -1.24 14.81 1.84
C LEU A 162 -2.51 14.20 2.43
N ASN A 163 -2.71 14.32 3.75
CA ASN A 163 -3.87 13.72 4.41
C ASN A 163 -5.17 14.45 4.06
N PHE A 164 -5.12 15.78 3.92
CA PHE A 164 -6.28 16.56 3.47
C PHE A 164 -6.74 16.14 2.07
N PHE A 165 -5.82 16.06 1.11
CA PHE A 165 -6.15 15.68 -0.27
C PHE A 165 -6.43 14.20 -0.44
N TRP A 166 -5.91 13.33 0.43
CA TRP A 166 -6.35 11.95 0.49
C TRP A 166 -7.84 11.87 0.85
N ALA A 167 -8.27 12.54 1.92
CA ALA A 167 -9.69 12.57 2.29
C ALA A 167 -10.56 13.15 1.16
N LEU A 168 -10.13 14.24 0.53
CA LEU A 168 -10.82 14.83 -0.61
C LEU A 168 -10.94 13.87 -1.78
N GLY A 169 -9.83 13.27 -2.20
CA GLY A 169 -9.78 12.31 -3.31
C GLY A 169 -10.57 11.04 -3.03
N LEU A 170 -10.80 10.69 -1.76
CA LEU A 170 -11.64 9.56 -1.36
C LEU A 170 -13.13 9.91 -1.39
N ALA A 171 -13.50 11.07 -0.86
CA ALA A 171 -14.90 11.47 -0.67
C ALA A 171 -15.53 12.11 -1.91
N ASN A 172 -14.74 12.83 -2.70
CA ASN A 172 -15.23 13.58 -3.85
C ASN A 172 -15.59 12.65 -5.00
N GLN A 173 -16.87 12.57 -5.30
CA GLN A 173 -17.43 11.79 -6.38
C GLN A 173 -16.92 12.31 -7.73
N ASN A 174 -16.22 11.45 -8.45
CA ASN A 174 -15.74 11.74 -9.80
C ASN A 174 -15.68 10.44 -10.62
N PRO A 175 -15.67 10.52 -11.97
CA PRO A 175 -15.68 9.35 -12.84
C PRO A 175 -14.53 8.36 -12.59
N VAL A 176 -13.35 8.81 -12.12
CA VAL A 176 -12.24 7.90 -11.81
C VAL A 176 -12.64 6.93 -10.69
N LEU A 177 -13.41 7.39 -9.70
CA LEU A 177 -13.87 6.56 -8.59
C LEU A 177 -15.13 5.74 -8.91
N THR A 178 -15.97 6.20 -9.84
CA THR A 178 -17.27 5.55 -10.11
C THR A 178 -17.29 4.70 -11.36
N GLU A 179 -16.38 4.93 -12.30
CA GLU A 179 -16.33 4.28 -13.62
C GLU A 179 -14.94 3.74 -13.97
N GLY A 180 -13.89 4.18 -13.26
CA GLY A 180 -12.51 3.77 -13.52
C GLY A 180 -12.17 2.35 -13.05
N PRO A 181 -10.92 1.88 -13.29
CA PRO A 181 -10.48 0.51 -12.99
C PRO A 181 -10.62 0.07 -11.53
N MET A 182 -10.75 1.03 -10.60
CA MET A 182 -11.04 0.72 -9.20
C MET A 182 -12.39 0.02 -9.00
N MET A 183 -13.30 0.14 -9.98
CA MET A 183 -14.63 -0.45 -9.96
C MET A 183 -14.71 -1.81 -10.66
N ASP A 184 -13.65 -2.27 -11.35
CA ASP A 184 -13.63 -3.57 -12.06
C ASP A 184 -13.98 -4.74 -11.14
N GLY A 185 -13.62 -4.62 -9.86
CA GLY A 185 -13.88 -5.63 -8.84
C GLY A 185 -15.27 -5.57 -8.20
N GLY A 186 -16.05 -4.51 -8.44
CA GLY A 186 -17.26 -4.16 -7.70
C GLY A 186 -17.00 -3.16 -6.57
N ARG A 187 -18.04 -2.38 -6.21
CA ARG A 187 -17.94 -1.31 -5.19
C ARG A 187 -17.50 -1.84 -3.84
N GLU A 188 -17.88 -3.05 -3.47
CA GLU A 188 -17.52 -3.70 -2.22
C GLU A 188 -16.02 -3.99 -2.09
N LYS A 189 -15.29 -4.10 -3.22
CA LYS A 189 -13.85 -4.37 -3.23
C LYS A 189 -13.01 -3.10 -3.21
N VAL A 190 -13.61 -1.92 -3.31
CA VAL A 190 -12.86 -0.66 -3.30
C VAL A 190 -12.04 -0.51 -2.03
N VAL A 191 -12.46 -1.07 -0.90
CA VAL A 191 -11.71 -1.01 0.37
C VAL A 191 -10.43 -1.86 0.39
N ASN A 192 -10.20 -2.70 -0.63
CA ASN A 192 -9.00 -3.54 -0.70
C ASN A 192 -7.78 -2.80 -1.30
N PHE A 193 -7.98 -1.59 -1.84
CA PHE A 193 -6.88 -0.76 -2.34
C PHE A 193 -6.19 -0.02 -1.18
N ALA A 194 -4.87 0.16 -1.30
CA ALA A 194 -4.11 0.92 -0.29
C ALA A 194 -4.61 2.36 -0.16
N SER A 195 -5.03 2.98 -1.27
CA SER A 195 -5.56 4.35 -1.35
C SER A 195 -6.94 4.53 -0.70
N THR A 196 -7.59 3.46 -0.27
CA THR A 196 -8.92 3.50 0.36
C THR A 196 -8.89 2.80 1.71
N GLY A 197 -8.58 1.51 1.75
CA GLY A 197 -8.53 0.69 2.97
C GLY A 197 -7.49 1.17 3.97
N GLY A 198 -6.45 1.87 3.51
CA GLY A 198 -5.45 2.50 4.37
C GLY A 198 -5.95 3.75 5.11
N TRP A 199 -7.08 4.32 4.71
CA TRP A 199 -7.63 5.54 5.32
C TRP A 199 -8.40 5.21 6.61
N THR A 200 -7.76 5.40 7.77
CA THR A 200 -8.34 5.06 9.09
C THR A 200 -8.85 6.29 9.86
N ILE A 201 -8.71 7.48 9.29
CA ILE A 201 -9.07 8.76 9.92
C ILE A 201 -10.57 9.09 9.74
N ALA A 202 -11.29 8.42 8.84
CA ALA A 202 -12.73 8.63 8.68
C ALA A 202 -13.53 8.36 9.97
N ALA A 203 -14.64 9.07 10.14
CA ALA A 203 -15.56 8.87 11.27
C ALA A 203 -16.48 7.64 11.07
N VAL A 204 -16.68 7.25 9.82
CA VAL A 204 -17.47 6.07 9.41
C VAL A 204 -16.61 5.11 8.58
N PRO A 205 -17.05 3.85 8.35
CA PRO A 205 -16.32 2.94 7.46
C PRO A 205 -16.07 3.55 6.08
N VAL A 206 -14.85 3.40 5.56
CA VAL A 206 -14.39 4.02 4.29
C VAL A 206 -15.32 3.74 3.11
N ALA A 207 -15.94 2.55 3.04
CA ALA A 207 -16.90 2.21 1.99
C ALA A 207 -18.09 3.19 1.89
N GLN A 208 -18.46 3.83 3.02
CA GLN A 208 -19.52 4.84 3.07
C GLN A 208 -19.03 6.22 2.64
N VAL A 209 -17.73 6.52 2.83
CA VAL A 209 -17.12 7.79 2.40
C VAL A 209 -16.81 7.78 0.91
N TYR A 210 -16.41 6.64 0.36
CA TYR A 210 -15.93 6.50 -1.02
C TYR A 210 -16.90 7.09 -2.05
N ALA A 211 -16.46 8.13 -2.75
CA ALA A 211 -17.23 8.84 -3.78
C ALA A 211 -18.66 9.21 -3.33
N SER A 212 -18.81 9.71 -2.10
CA SER A 212 -20.11 9.96 -1.47
C SER A 212 -20.59 11.41 -1.56
N GLN A 213 -19.70 12.34 -1.90
CA GLN A 213 -19.98 13.78 -1.88
C GLN A 213 -19.70 14.41 -3.24
N THR A 214 -20.40 15.47 -3.59
CA THR A 214 -20.01 16.37 -4.70
C THR A 214 -19.32 17.58 -4.07
N LEU A 215 -17.98 17.60 -4.11
CA LEU A 215 -17.12 18.60 -3.45
C LEU A 215 -16.35 19.45 -4.47
#